data_AF-A0A4V4HET5-F1
#
_entry.id   AF-A0A4V4HET5-F1
#
_cell.length_a   1.000
_cell.length_b   1.000
_cell.length_c   1.000
_cell.angle_alpha   90.00
_cell.angle_beta   90.00
_cell.angle_gamma   90.00
#
_symmetry.space_group_name_H-M   'P 1'
#
loop_
_entity.id
_entity.type
_entity.pdbx_description
1 polymer ?
#
loop_
_entity_poly.entity_id
_entity_poly.type
_entity_poly.pdbx_seq_one_letter_code
_entity_poly.pdbx_strand_id
1 'polypeptide(L)'
;LSYFHKENWPKEWEDAARRIVFEHWEEYYAPLIETCNSSKKHDDFDLVSNDLGDDFSDVENFGRSSFENVLEAYLNKPTISDEDPIKFWSSRLDPPGTKVSPRGALARMGLDFCSTPATSTDVERLFSHGGLQVTKRRHNLS
;
A
#
# COMPACT_ATOMS: atom_id res chain seq x y z
N LEU A 1 -9.21 -10.43 9.07
CA LEU A 1 -9.30 -9.85 10.45
C LEU A 1 -9.41 -10.87 11.59
N SER A 2 -9.10 -12.14 11.32
CA SER A 2 -9.17 -13.23 12.31
C SER A 2 -8.27 -13.04 13.54
N TYR A 3 -7.18 -12.27 13.43
CA TYR A 3 -6.30 -11.96 14.55
C TYR A 3 -7.01 -11.17 15.66
N PHE A 4 -7.71 -10.08 15.32
CA PHE A 4 -8.37 -9.23 16.32
C PHE A 4 -9.51 -9.95 17.06
N HIS A 5 -10.20 -10.86 16.38
CA HIS A 5 -11.17 -11.75 17.02
C HIS A 5 -10.53 -12.73 18.00
N LYS A 6 -9.33 -13.26 17.68
CA LYS A 6 -8.58 -14.14 18.60
C LYS A 6 -8.09 -13.38 19.84
N GLU A 7 -7.65 -12.14 19.65
CA GLU A 7 -7.22 -11.24 20.74
C GLU A 7 -8.40 -10.57 21.48
N ASN A 8 -9.64 -10.97 21.17
CA ASN A 8 -10.87 -10.52 21.82
C ASN A 8 -11.02 -8.98 21.85
N TRP A 9 -10.66 -8.31 20.75
CA TRP A 9 -10.81 -6.87 20.64
C TRP A 9 -12.29 -6.44 20.70
N PRO A 10 -12.61 -5.29 21.32
CA PRO A 10 -13.94 -4.70 21.23
C PRO A 10 -14.32 -4.47 19.76
N LYS A 11 -15.56 -4.79 19.41
CA LYS A 11 -16.05 -4.62 18.03
C LYS A 11 -15.91 -3.17 17.55
N GLU A 12 -16.16 -2.21 18.44
CA GLU A 12 -16.00 -0.78 18.17
C GLU A 12 -14.58 -0.42 17.72
N TRP A 13 -13.55 -1.11 18.24
CA TRP A 13 -12.15 -0.87 17.86
C TRP A 13 -11.82 -1.51 16.53
N GLU A 14 -12.40 -2.67 16.21
CA GLU A 14 -12.28 -3.26 14.88
C GLU A 14 -12.92 -2.36 13.83
N ASP A 15 -14.13 -1.86 14.10
CA ASP A 15 -14.86 -0.96 13.21
C ASP A 15 -14.11 0.36 13.04
N ALA A 16 -13.56 0.92 14.13
CA ALA A 16 -12.73 2.11 14.07
C ALA A 16 -11.43 1.89 13.26
N ALA A 17 -10.75 0.76 13.46
CA ALA A 17 -9.53 0.42 12.73
C ALA A 17 -9.81 0.26 11.24
N ARG A 18 -10.89 -0.44 10.87
CA ARG A 18 -11.35 -0.53 9.47
C ARG A 18 -11.58 0.87 8.91
N ARG A 19 -12.40 1.69 9.58
CA ARG A 19 -12.73 3.05 9.14
C ARG A 19 -11.47 3.87 8.87
N ILE A 20 -10.52 3.89 9.79
CA ILE A 20 -9.26 4.64 9.64
C ILE A 20 -8.45 4.15 8.43
N VAL A 21 -8.35 2.83 8.25
CA VAL A 21 -7.60 2.23 7.14
C VAL A 21 -8.25 2.59 5.79
N PHE A 22 -9.58 2.55 5.70
CA PHE A 22 -10.31 2.93 4.49
C PHE A 22 -10.22 4.44 4.23
N GLU A 23 -10.40 5.29 5.24
CA GLU A 23 -10.24 6.75 5.11
C GLU A 23 -8.85 7.10 4.57
N HIS A 24 -7.80 6.47 5.12
CA HIS A 24 -6.43 6.71 4.68
C HIS A 24 -6.15 6.20 3.26
N TRP A 25 -6.75 5.07 2.87
CA TRP A 25 -6.66 4.54 1.52
C TRP A 25 -7.27 5.49 0.49
N GLU A 26 -8.51 5.94 0.73
CA GLU A 26 -9.25 6.83 -0.16
C GLU A 26 -8.55 8.20 -0.29
N GLU A 27 -7.97 8.71 0.79
CA GLU A 27 -7.29 10.01 0.79
C GLU A 27 -5.95 9.98 0.04
N TYR A 28 -5.12 8.95 0.21
CA TYR A 28 -3.72 8.97 -0.24
C TYR A 28 -3.37 7.99 -1.36
N TYR A 29 -4.06 6.85 -1.46
CA TYR A 29 -3.64 5.75 -2.33
C TYR A 29 -4.58 5.48 -3.49
N ALA A 30 -5.89 5.60 -3.29
CA ALA A 30 -6.87 5.49 -4.38
C ALA A 30 -6.63 6.52 -5.52
N PRO A 31 -6.30 7.80 -5.24
CA PRO A 31 -6.08 8.80 -6.30
C PRO A 31 -4.86 8.52 -7.19
N LEU A 32 -3.88 7.74 -6.70
CA LEU A 32 -2.71 7.36 -7.49
C LEU A 32 -3.09 6.49 -8.69
N ILE A 33 -4.17 5.73 -8.56
CA ILE A 33 -4.69 4.84 -9.60
C ILE A 33 -5.51 5.66 -10.61
N GLU A 34 -6.33 6.60 -10.14
CA GLU A 34 -7.14 7.46 -11.02
C GLU A 34 -6.30 8.39 -11.89
N THR A 35 -5.24 8.97 -11.30
CA THR A 35 -4.33 9.89 -12.00
C THR A 35 -3.66 9.21 -13.21
N CYS A 36 -3.40 7.90 -13.14
CA CYS A 36 -2.79 7.15 -14.24
C CYS A 36 -3.79 6.67 -15.32
N ASN A 37 -5.09 6.64 -14.98
CA ASN A 37 -6.18 6.29 -15.90
C ASN A 37 -6.66 7.48 -16.74
N SER A 38 -6.47 8.71 -16.26
CA SER A 38 -6.89 9.94 -16.95
C SER A 38 -6.04 10.32 -18.18
N SER A 39 -4.87 9.70 -18.39
CA SER A 39 -3.93 10.13 -19.44
C SER A 39 -4.24 9.73 -20.89
N LYS A 40 -5.45 9.25 -21.26
CA LYS A 40 -5.81 9.07 -22.70
C LYS A 40 -7.31 9.30 -22.99
N LYS A 41 -7.62 10.47 -23.56
CA LYS A 41 -8.66 10.61 -24.60
C LYS A 41 -7.98 11.17 -25.85
N HIS A 42 -7.48 10.30 -26.72
CA HIS A 42 -7.24 10.64 -28.13
C HIS A 42 -7.25 9.35 -28.98
N ASP A 43 -8.21 9.36 -29.91
CA ASP A 43 -8.38 8.69 -31.22
C ASP A 43 -8.44 7.15 -31.39
N ASP A 44 -9.66 6.72 -31.77
CA ASP A 44 -10.03 5.92 -32.96
C ASP A 44 -9.35 4.54 -33.23
N PHE A 45 -10.12 3.44 -33.11
CA PHE A 45 -10.44 2.54 -34.24
C PHE A 45 -11.47 1.45 -33.88
N ASP A 46 -12.30 1.15 -34.87
CA ASP A 46 -13.47 0.25 -34.87
C ASP A 46 -13.10 -1.24 -35.09
N LEU A 47 -14.06 -2.09 -34.71
CA LEU A 47 -14.19 -3.55 -34.58
C LEU A 47 -13.47 -4.51 -35.57
N VAL A 48 -13.08 -5.70 -35.08
CA VAL A 48 -13.64 -7.04 -35.49
C VAL A 48 -13.09 -8.19 -34.63
N SER A 49 -14.01 -9.06 -34.18
CA SER A 49 -13.86 -10.30 -33.40
C SER A 49 -12.94 -11.38 -34.00
N ASN A 50 -12.38 -12.22 -33.13
CA ASN A 50 -12.42 -13.69 -33.27
C ASN A 50 -12.11 -14.41 -31.95
N ASP A 51 -13.18 -14.96 -31.36
CA ASP A 51 -13.31 -16.31 -30.80
C ASP A 51 -12.03 -17.11 -30.54
N LEU A 52 -11.56 -17.10 -29.29
CA LEU A 52 -10.82 -18.22 -28.68
C LEU A 52 -11.07 -18.18 -27.16
N GLY A 53 -11.52 -19.30 -26.60
CA GLY A 53 -12.08 -19.45 -25.26
C GLY A 53 -11.33 -18.70 -24.15
N ASP A 54 -12.05 -17.78 -23.51
CA ASP A 54 -11.53 -16.92 -22.45
C ASP A 54 -11.66 -17.60 -21.08
N ASP A 55 -10.88 -18.67 -20.89
CA ASP A 55 -10.60 -19.30 -19.59
C ASP A 55 -9.70 -18.41 -18.70
N PHE A 56 -9.39 -17.20 -19.18
CA PHE A 56 -8.69 -16.14 -18.46
C PHE A 56 -9.56 -14.88 -18.23
N SER A 57 -10.86 -14.91 -18.58
CA SER A 57 -11.80 -13.79 -18.36
C SER A 57 -11.89 -13.42 -16.89
N ASP A 58 -11.80 -14.41 -15.99
CA ASP A 58 -11.76 -14.20 -14.54
C ASP A 58 -10.48 -13.45 -14.08
N VAL A 59 -9.38 -13.58 -14.83
CA VAL A 59 -8.13 -12.84 -14.58
C VAL A 59 -8.20 -11.40 -15.07
N GLU A 60 -8.90 -11.14 -16.18
CA GLU A 60 -9.13 -9.79 -16.70
C GLU A 60 -10.18 -9.03 -15.87
N ASN A 61 -11.15 -9.75 -15.31
CA ASN A 61 -12.14 -9.18 -14.39
C ASN A 61 -11.57 -8.89 -13.00
N PHE A 62 -10.41 -9.47 -12.64
CA PHE A 62 -9.68 -9.20 -11.38
C PHE A 62 -9.14 -7.75 -11.28
N GLY A 63 -9.32 -6.93 -12.32
CA GLY A 63 -8.97 -5.51 -12.33
C GLY A 63 -10.14 -4.54 -12.52
N ARG A 64 -11.39 -5.03 -12.70
CA ARG A 64 -12.59 -4.18 -12.84
C ARG A 64 -13.27 -3.84 -11.52
N SER A 65 -12.73 -4.35 -10.41
CA SER A 65 -13.28 -4.14 -9.08
C SER A 65 -13.01 -2.71 -8.60
N SER A 66 -14.06 -1.99 -8.20
CA SER A 66 -13.98 -0.67 -7.52
C SER A 66 -12.83 -0.64 -6.51
N PHE A 67 -12.13 0.48 -6.37
CA PHE A 67 -10.92 0.65 -5.54
C PHE A 67 -11.06 0.06 -4.12
N GLU A 68 -12.26 0.15 -3.54
CA GLU A 68 -12.63 -0.45 -2.24
C GLU A 68 -12.47 -1.98 -2.20
N ASN A 69 -12.75 -2.69 -3.30
CA ASN A 69 -12.71 -4.16 -3.35
C ASN A 69 -11.32 -4.72 -3.13
N VAL A 70 -10.25 -4.01 -3.53
CA VAL A 70 -8.89 -4.57 -3.45
C VAL A 70 -8.38 -4.55 -2.02
N LEU A 71 -8.59 -3.44 -1.31
CA LEU A 71 -8.28 -3.32 0.11
C LEU A 71 -9.19 -4.25 0.94
N GLU A 72 -10.50 -4.27 0.65
CA GLU A 72 -11.44 -5.14 1.34
C GLU A 72 -11.12 -6.63 1.13
N ALA A 73 -10.83 -7.04 -0.10
CA ALA A 73 -10.39 -8.40 -0.42
C ALA A 73 -9.09 -8.77 0.31
N TYR A 74 -8.18 -7.82 0.55
CA TYR A 74 -6.99 -8.05 1.34
C TYR A 74 -7.33 -8.25 2.84
N LEU A 75 -8.16 -7.38 3.43
CA LEU A 75 -8.53 -7.47 4.85
C LEU A 75 -9.34 -8.73 5.21
N ASN A 76 -10.08 -9.27 4.23
CA ASN A 76 -10.86 -10.49 4.36
C ASN A 76 -10.04 -11.77 4.12
N LYS A 77 -8.84 -11.68 3.52
CA LYS A 77 -7.94 -12.84 3.38
C LYS A 77 -7.42 -13.32 4.74
N PRO A 78 -7.12 -14.62 4.89
CA PRO A 78 -6.49 -15.13 6.09
C PRO A 78 -5.12 -14.48 6.30
N THR A 79 -4.74 -14.29 7.56
CA THR A 79 -3.44 -13.72 7.91
C THR A 79 -2.33 -14.61 7.36
N ILE A 80 -1.51 -14.06 6.47
CA ILE A 80 -0.33 -14.74 5.94
C ILE A 80 0.81 -14.45 6.92
N SER A 81 1.32 -15.50 7.57
CA SER A 81 2.49 -15.40 8.44
C SER A 81 3.75 -15.45 7.58
N ASP A 82 4.00 -14.41 6.80
CA ASP A 82 5.28 -14.26 6.11
C ASP A 82 6.32 -13.69 7.08
N GLU A 83 7.53 -14.28 7.09
CA GLU A 83 8.62 -13.90 7.99
C GLU A 83 9.17 -12.49 7.72
N ASP A 84 8.89 -11.91 6.54
CA ASP A 84 9.39 -10.58 6.14
C ASP A 84 8.31 -9.76 5.43
N PRO A 85 7.61 -8.86 6.15
CA PRO A 85 6.53 -8.06 5.58
C PRO A 85 7.04 -7.03 4.55
N ILE A 86 8.28 -6.56 4.66
CA ILE A 86 8.85 -5.61 3.69
C ILE A 86 9.10 -6.32 2.35
N LYS A 87 9.67 -7.53 2.37
CA LYS A 87 9.84 -8.33 1.14
C LYS A 87 8.50 -8.70 0.51
N PHE A 88 7.52 -9.08 1.33
CA PHE A 88 6.18 -9.42 0.88
C PHE A 88 5.56 -8.30 0.05
N TRP A 89 5.54 -7.08 0.58
CA TRP A 89 4.98 -5.94 -0.14
C TRP A 89 5.84 -5.49 -1.32
N SER A 90 7.17 -5.53 -1.19
CA SER A 90 8.09 -5.17 -2.29
C SER A 90 7.89 -6.05 -3.53
N SER A 91 7.61 -7.33 -3.35
CA SER A 91 7.35 -8.27 -4.46
C SER A 91 6.07 -8.00 -5.24
N ARG A 92 5.19 -7.11 -4.73
CA ARG A 92 3.87 -6.80 -5.27
C ARG A 92 3.76 -5.39 -5.84
N LEU A 93 4.86 -4.65 -5.83
CA LEU A 93 4.95 -3.35 -6.50
C LEU A 93 4.83 -3.51 -8.01
N ASP A 94 4.26 -2.50 -8.65
CA ASP A 94 4.27 -2.42 -10.10
C ASP A 94 5.71 -2.20 -10.62
N PRO A 95 6.06 -2.77 -11.78
CA PRO A 95 7.34 -2.51 -12.42
C PRO A 95 7.61 -1.01 -12.63
N PRO A 96 8.88 -0.59 -12.63
CA PRO A 96 9.21 0.80 -12.90
C PRO A 96 8.75 1.19 -14.31
N GLY A 97 8.04 2.32 -14.42
CA GLY A 97 7.55 2.86 -15.69
C GLY A 97 6.18 2.33 -16.14
N THR A 98 5.55 1.43 -15.38
CA THR A 98 4.16 1.03 -15.64
C THR A 98 3.16 1.89 -14.87
N LYS A 99 1.90 1.87 -15.30
CA LYS A 99 0.80 2.50 -14.57
C LYS A 99 0.61 1.84 -13.21
N VAL A 100 0.17 2.63 -12.23
CA VAL A 100 -0.09 2.13 -10.87
C VAL A 100 -1.35 1.28 -10.90
N SER A 101 -1.21 -0.01 -10.61
CA SER A 101 -2.34 -0.92 -10.45
C SER A 101 -2.94 -0.77 -9.05
N PRO A 102 -4.23 -1.11 -8.85
CA PRO A 102 -4.82 -1.15 -7.50
C PRO A 102 -4.01 -2.00 -6.52
N ARG A 103 -3.45 -3.11 -6.99
CA ARG A 103 -2.59 -3.99 -6.20
C ARG A 103 -1.26 -3.33 -5.86
N GLY A 104 -0.65 -2.60 -6.79
CA GLY A 104 0.59 -1.87 -6.56
C GLY A 104 0.42 -0.68 -5.62
N ALA A 105 -0.71 0.04 -5.71
CA ALA A 105 -1.09 1.06 -4.75
C ALA A 105 -1.24 0.48 -3.32
N LEU A 106 -1.91 -0.67 -3.19
CA LEU A 106 -2.01 -1.39 -1.92
C LEU A 106 -0.64 -1.85 -1.40
N ALA A 107 0.23 -2.33 -2.30
CA ALA A 107 1.58 -2.72 -1.92
C ALA A 107 2.41 -1.54 -1.40
N ARG A 108 2.25 -0.36 -2.01
CA ARG A 108 2.89 0.88 -1.55
C ARG A 108 2.37 1.30 -0.18
N MET A 109 1.07 1.27 0.06
CA MET A 109 0.49 1.50 1.39
C MET A 109 1.09 0.54 2.43
N GLY A 110 1.13 -0.76 2.13
CA GLY A 110 1.73 -1.75 3.03
C GLY A 110 3.19 -1.46 3.36
N LEU A 111 3.99 -1.02 2.38
CA LEU A 111 5.39 -0.63 2.60
C LEU A 111 5.52 0.61 3.48
N ASP A 112 4.71 1.64 3.26
CA ASP A 112 4.76 2.86 4.06
C ASP A 112 4.49 2.54 5.54
N PHE A 113 3.47 1.71 5.82
CA PHE A 113 3.19 1.25 7.18
C PHE A 113 4.31 0.38 7.77
N CYS A 114 4.85 -0.57 7.01
CA CYS A 114 5.88 -1.49 7.52
C CYS A 114 7.27 -0.87 7.66
N SER A 115 7.57 0.19 6.91
CA SER A 115 8.86 0.88 6.96
C SER A 115 8.89 2.05 7.95
N THR A 116 7.71 2.48 8.43
CA THR A 116 7.63 3.51 9.46
C THR A 116 8.20 2.95 10.77
N PRO A 117 9.25 3.57 11.34
CA PRO A 117 9.85 3.08 12.56
C PRO A 117 8.85 3.22 13.72
N ALA A 118 8.72 2.17 14.53
CA ALA A 118 7.83 2.17 15.69
C ALA A 118 8.29 3.14 16.80
N THR A 119 9.57 3.53 16.79
CA THR A 119 10.20 4.35 17.84
C THR A 119 11.19 5.36 17.25
N SER A 120 11.36 6.50 17.91
CA SER A 120 12.40 7.50 17.62
C SER A 120 13.81 7.09 18.08
N THR A 121 13.98 5.87 18.57
CA THR A 121 15.24 5.42 19.20
C THR A 121 16.42 5.45 18.24
N ASP A 122 16.20 5.21 16.94
CA ASP A 122 17.29 5.21 15.95
C ASP A 122 17.84 6.62 15.73
N VAL A 123 16.96 7.63 15.68
CA VAL A 123 17.38 9.04 15.59
C VAL A 123 18.01 9.52 16.90
N GLU A 124 17.47 9.11 18.06
CA GLU A 124 18.05 9.44 19.37
C GLU A 124 19.44 8.84 19.55
N ARG A 125 19.65 7.59 19.09
CA ARG A 125 20.97 6.96 19.09
C ARG A 125 21.92 7.76 18.21
N LEU A 126 21.51 8.17 17.02
CA LEU A 126 22.33 9.00 16.14
C LEU A 126 22.71 10.33 16.79
N PHE A 127 21.76 11.05 17.39
CA PHE A 127 22.04 12.31 18.11
C PHE A 127 22.96 12.12 19.31
N SER A 128 22.79 11.02 20.05
CA SER A 128 23.66 10.70 21.18
C SER A 128 25.12 10.51 20.75
N HIS A 129 25.34 9.87 19.59
CA HIS A 129 26.68 9.73 19.00
C HIS A 129 27.19 11.05 18.40
N GLY A 130 26.32 11.83 17.77
CA GLY A 130 26.64 13.15 17.21
C GLY A 130 27.08 14.18 18.26
N GLY A 131 26.68 14.00 19.53
CA GLY A 131 27.14 14.84 20.65
C GLY A 131 28.66 14.86 20.85
N LEU A 132 29.39 13.85 20.37
CA LEU A 132 30.87 13.85 20.36
C LEU A 132 31.47 14.73 19.26
N GLN A 133 30.75 14.91 18.14
CA GLN A 133 31.15 15.77 17.03
C GLN A 133 30.68 17.21 17.20
N VAL A 134 29.55 17.43 17.88
CA VAL A 134 29.00 18.75 18.23
C VAL A 134 29.50 19.16 19.61
N THR A 135 30.71 19.72 19.69
CA THR A 135 31.21 20.29 20.96
C THR A 135 30.43 21.56 21.33
N LYS A 136 30.02 21.70 22.60
CA LYS A 136 29.24 22.86 23.12
C LYS A 136 29.86 24.24 22.86
N ARG A 137 31.12 24.32 22.43
CA ARG A 137 31.89 25.56 22.23
C ARG A 137 32.11 25.97 20.76
N ARG A 138 31.69 25.18 19.77
CA ARG A 138 31.70 25.57 18.35
C ARG A 138 30.34 25.28 17.73
N HIS A 139 29.37 26.12 18.05
CA HIS A 139 27.95 25.97 17.72
C HIS A 139 27.57 26.55 16.35
N ASN A 140 28.52 26.70 15.42
CA ASN A 140 28.19 27.15 14.08
C ASN A 140 29.13 26.51 13.06
N LEU A 141 28.65 25.45 12.41
CA LEU A 141 29.17 25.04 11.12
C LEU A 141 28.26 25.74 10.09
N SER A 142 28.57 27.01 9.84
CA SER A 142 28.04 27.73 8.68
C SER A 142 28.95 27.51 7.47
#